data_AF-A0A960XNF6-F1
#
_entry.id   AF-A0A960XNF6-F1
#
_cell.length_a   1.000
_cell.length_b   1.000
_cell.length_c   1.000
_cell.angle_alpha   90.00
_cell.angle_beta   90.00
_cell.angle_gamma   90.00
#
_symmetry.space_group_name_H-M   'P 1'
#
loop_
_entity.id
_entity.type
_entity.pdbx_description
1 polymer ?
#
loop_
_entity_poly.entity_id
_entity_poly.type
_entity_poly.pdbx_seq_one_letter_code
_entity_poly.pdbx_strand_id
1 'polypeptide(L)'
;MSVRSFILLGAALIMATVAPRAAQSNILFVLVDDLGWGDLGVFFQQQRAAANDPAEPWHFTPKLDGLANEGIRLTHHYCPAPVCAPSRASLLLG
;
A
#
# COMPACT_ATOMS: atom_id res chain seq x y z
N MET A 1 6.17 4.63 56.50
CA MET A 1 5.66 4.65 55.11
C MET A 1 4.23 4.12 55.14
N SER A 2 3.26 4.89 54.62
CA SER A 2 1.82 4.58 54.74
C SER A 2 1.41 3.48 53.76
N VAL A 3 0.49 2.59 54.15
CA VAL A 3 -0.12 1.55 53.30
C VAL A 3 -0.68 2.13 52.00
N ARG A 4 -1.14 3.39 52.03
CA ARG A 4 -1.61 4.13 50.84
C ARG A 4 -0.53 4.29 49.77
N SER A 5 0.72 4.51 50.15
CA SER A 5 1.83 4.66 49.21
C SER A 5 2.15 3.34 48.49
N PHE A 6 2.00 2.20 49.17
CA PHE A 6 2.18 0.88 48.55
C PHE A 6 1.04 0.53 47.58
N ILE A 7 -0.20 0.89 47.90
CA ILE A 7 -1.35 0.67 47.03
C ILE A 7 -1.25 1.51 45.75
N LEU A 8 -0.85 2.79 45.87
CA LEU A 8 -0.67 3.68 44.73
C LEU A 8 0.47 3.23 43.81
N LEU A 9 1.59 2.75 44.38
CA LEU A 9 2.71 2.24 43.60
C LEU A 9 2.35 0.92 42.88
N GLY A 10 1.59 0.04 43.53
CA GLY A 10 1.09 -1.19 42.93
C GLY A 10 0.12 -0.93 41.78
N ALA A 11 -0.81 0.03 41.93
CA ALA A 11 -1.75 0.39 40.87
C ALA A 11 -1.06 1.00 39.64
N ALA A 12 -0.05 1.86 39.85
CA ALA A 12 0.75 2.44 38.76
C ALA A 12 1.54 1.35 37.99
N LEU A 13 2.06 0.34 38.69
CA LEU A 13 2.79 -0.77 38.07
C LEU A 13 1.88 -1.67 37.21
N ILE A 14 0.62 -1.86 37.62
CA ILE A 14 -0.38 -2.63 36.87
C ILE A 14 -0.84 -1.89 35.61
N MET A 15 -0.96 -0.56 35.65
CA MET A 15 -1.32 0.22 34.45
C MET A 15 -0.22 0.20 33.38
N ALA A 16 1.04 0.07 33.77
CA ALA A 16 2.17 0.04 32.83
C ALA A 16 2.27 -1.28 32.02
N THR A 17 1.64 -2.36 32.47
CA THR A 17 1.71 -3.67 31.79
C THR A 17 0.59 -3.91 30.78
N VAL A 18 -0.45 -3.06 30.77
CA VAL A 18 -1.57 -3.14 29.83
C VAL A 18 -1.30 -2.21 28.65
N ALA A 19 -0.26 -2.50 27.86
CA ALA A 19 -0.11 -1.87 26.56
C ALA A 19 -1.24 -2.37 25.64
N PRO A 20 -2.00 -1.49 24.98
CA PRO A 20 -2.99 -1.94 24.01
C PRO A 20 -2.28 -2.74 22.93
N ARG A 21 -2.78 -3.95 22.65
CA ARG A 21 -2.32 -4.75 21.51
C ARG A 21 -2.46 -3.87 20.28
N ALA A 22 -1.36 -3.54 19.61
CA ALA A 22 -1.41 -2.82 18.35
C ALA A 22 -2.38 -3.54 17.43
N ALA A 23 -3.35 -2.81 16.88
CA ALA A 23 -4.32 -3.37 15.96
C ALA A 23 -3.56 -4.05 14.82
N GLN A 24 -3.82 -5.33 14.60
CA GLN A 24 -3.18 -6.06 13.51
C GLN A 24 -3.75 -5.52 12.19
N SER A 25 -2.89 -4.90 11.39
CA SER A 25 -3.25 -4.48 10.04
C SER A 25 -3.40 -5.69 9.14
N ASN A 26 -4.44 -5.70 8.31
CA ASN A 26 -4.57 -6.66 7.22
C ASN A 26 -3.74 -6.17 6.03
N ILE A 27 -3.08 -7.09 5.34
CA ILE A 27 -2.33 -6.81 4.12
C ILE A 27 -3.09 -7.40 2.94
N LEU A 28 -3.50 -6.56 2.00
CA LEU A 28 -4.05 -6.97 0.71
C LEU A 28 -3.01 -6.65 -0.38
N PHE A 29 -2.46 -7.70 -1.00
CA PHE A 29 -1.55 -7.56 -2.13
C PHE A 29 -2.30 -7.84 -3.43
N VAL A 30 -2.35 -6.84 -4.32
CA VAL A 30 -3.01 -6.94 -5.63
C VAL A 30 -1.93 -6.94 -6.71
N LEU A 31 -1.86 -8.03 -7.47
CA LEU A 31 -0.98 -8.19 -8.63
C LEU A 31 -1.83 -8.25 -9.90
N VAL A 32 -1.43 -7.50 -10.94
CA VAL A 32 -2.11 -7.46 -12.24
C VAL A 32 -1.16 -8.01 -13.30
N ASP A 33 -1.67 -8.87 -14.18
CA ASP A 33 -0.90 -9.45 -15.29
C ASP A 33 -0.82 -8.46 -16.46
N ASP A 34 0.36 -8.30 -17.04
CA ASP A 34 0.63 -7.51 -18.25
C ASP A 34 0.12 -6.05 -18.23
N LEU A 35 -0.03 -5.43 -17.06
CA LEU A 35 -0.38 -4.01 -16.94
C LEU A 35 0.84 -3.12 -17.23
N GLY A 36 0.77 -2.34 -18.31
CA GLY A 36 1.82 -1.44 -18.74
C GLY A 36 1.94 -0.20 -17.86
N TRP A 37 3.14 0.41 -17.87
CA TRP A 37 3.43 1.62 -17.10
C TRP A 37 2.45 2.76 -17.38
N GLY A 38 2.09 2.96 -18.66
CA GLY A 38 1.21 4.04 -19.09
C GLY A 38 -0.28 3.73 -19.00
N ASP A 39 -0.69 2.58 -18.46
CA ASP A 39 -2.08 2.10 -18.54
C ASP A 39 -3.00 2.64 -17.45
N LEU A 40 -2.43 3.29 -16.42
CA LEU A 40 -3.20 3.93 -15.34
C LEU A 40 -3.29 5.45 -15.53
N GLY A 41 -4.38 6.03 -15.01
CA GLY A 41 -4.64 7.47 -15.00
C GLY A 41 -3.46 8.24 -14.45
N VAL A 42 -2.99 7.81 -13.28
CA VAL A 42 -1.84 8.37 -12.57
C VAL A 42 -0.49 8.28 -13.28
N PHE A 43 -0.34 7.48 -14.35
CA PHE A 43 0.97 7.29 -14.99
C PHE A 43 1.06 7.74 -16.44
N PHE A 44 -0.04 7.81 -17.21
CA PHE A 44 -0.06 8.49 -18.52
C PHE A 44 -1.46 8.61 -19.16
N GLN A 45 -2.46 7.86 -18.68
CA GLN A 45 -3.78 7.83 -19.34
C GLN A 45 -4.53 9.16 -19.26
N GLN A 46 -4.34 9.97 -18.20
CA GLN A 46 -5.01 11.27 -18.10
C GLN A 46 -4.56 12.24 -19.20
N GLN A 47 -3.29 12.17 -19.62
CA GLN A 47 -2.75 12.96 -20.71
C GLN A 47 -3.36 12.53 -22.06
N ARG A 48 -3.53 11.22 -22.28
CA ARG A 48 -4.21 10.68 -23.46
C ARG A 48 -5.68 11.09 -23.52
N ALA A 49 -6.37 11.02 -22.38
CA ALA A 49 -7.75 11.47 -22.25
C ALA A 49 -7.92 12.96 -22.62
N ALA A 50 -6.98 13.80 -22.18
CA ALA A 50 -6.98 15.22 -22.53
C ALA A 50 -6.72 15.50 -24.02
N ALA A 51 -5.89 14.67 -24.67
CA ALA A 51 -5.64 14.76 -26.11
C ALA A 51 -6.86 14.30 -26.95
N ASN A 52 -7.64 13.36 -26.42
CA ASN A 52 -8.83 12.79 -27.05
C ASN A 52 -8.58 12.33 -28.51
N ASP A 53 -7.39 11.78 -28.76
CA ASP A 53 -6.98 11.24 -30.06
C ASP A 53 -7.59 9.84 -30.25
N PRO A 54 -8.42 9.61 -31.29
CA PRO A 54 -8.98 8.30 -31.59
C PRO A 54 -7.93 7.21 -31.87
N ALA A 55 -6.73 7.59 -32.28
CA ALA A 55 -5.62 6.66 -32.51
C ALA A 55 -5.00 6.13 -31.20
N GLU A 56 -5.19 6.85 -30.09
CA GLU A 56 -4.62 6.53 -28.77
C GLU A 56 -5.76 6.46 -27.73
N PRO A 57 -6.58 5.39 -27.75
CA PRO A 57 -7.70 5.24 -26.82
C PRO A 57 -7.23 5.29 -25.36
N TRP A 58 -8.09 5.82 -24.49
CA TRP A 58 -7.78 6.02 -23.08
C TRP A 58 -8.71 5.23 -22.15
N HIS A 59 -8.19 4.90 -20.96
CA HIS A 59 -8.90 4.14 -19.94
C HIS A 59 -9.09 4.94 -18.65
N PHE A 60 -10.24 4.76 -18.02
CA PHE A 60 -10.58 5.42 -16.77
C PHE A 60 -10.37 4.48 -15.57
N THR A 61 -9.51 4.88 -14.62
CA THR A 61 -9.08 4.03 -13.49
C THR A 61 -9.24 4.71 -12.11
N PRO A 62 -10.43 5.28 -11.79
CA PRO A 62 -10.62 6.20 -10.66
C PRO A 62 -10.30 5.59 -9.29
N LYS A 63 -10.49 4.28 -9.11
CA LYS A 63 -10.20 3.59 -7.84
C LYS A 63 -8.71 3.44 -7.60
N LEU A 64 -7.94 3.13 -8.65
CA LEU A 64 -6.48 3.02 -8.56
C LEU A 64 -5.85 4.41 -8.45
N ASP A 65 -6.40 5.40 -9.16
CA ASP A 65 -5.98 6.80 -9.03
C ASP A 65 -6.21 7.33 -7.60
N GLY A 66 -7.36 7.01 -6.99
CA GLY A 66 -7.66 7.34 -5.59
C GLY A 66 -6.66 6.71 -4.61
N LEU A 67 -6.40 5.40 -4.76
CA LEU A 67 -5.42 4.69 -3.93
C LEU A 67 -4.01 5.30 -4.03
N ALA A 68 -3.60 5.71 -5.22
CA ALA A 68 -2.29 6.35 -5.42
C ALA A 68 -2.22 7.75 -4.78
N ASN A 69 -3.33 8.49 -4.69
CA ASN A 69 -3.40 9.80 -4.05
C ASN A 69 -3.47 9.72 -2.52
N GLU A 70 -4.06 8.65 -1.98
CA GLU A 70 -4.15 8.41 -0.54
C GLU A 70 -2.89 7.73 0.03
N GLY A 71 -2.03 7.19 -0.85
CA GLY A 71 -0.88 6.38 -0.48
C GLY A 71 0.44 6.82 -1.09
N ILE A 72 1.33 5.85 -1.28
CA ILE A 72 2.64 6.05 -1.91
C ILE A 72 2.60 5.48 -3.33
N ARG A 73 3.11 6.26 -4.28
CA ARG A 73 3.30 5.85 -5.67
C ARG A 73 4.77 5.66 -5.98
N LEU A 74 5.14 4.46 -6.41
CA LEU A 74 6.51 4.13 -6.81
C LEU A 74 6.70 4.41 -8.30
N THR A 75 7.42 5.49 -8.65
CA THR A 75 7.65 5.89 -10.05
C THR A 75 8.72 5.07 -10.78
N HIS A 76 9.50 4.28 -10.04
CA HIS A 76 10.61 3.45 -10.53
C HIS A 76 10.57 2.04 -9.91
N HIS A 77 9.44 1.36 -10.02
CA HIS A 77 9.26 -0.01 -9.54
C HIS A 77 9.52 -1.02 -10.66
N TYR A 78 10.74 -1.54 -10.74
CA TYR A 78 11.16 -2.43 -11.82
C TYR A 78 10.83 -3.90 -11.53
N CYS A 79 10.28 -4.57 -12.54
CA CYS A 79 10.10 -6.01 -12.51
C CYS A 79 11.44 -6.73 -12.72
N PRO A 80 11.78 -7.75 -11.90
CA PRO A 80 13.06 -8.45 -12.01
C PRO A 80 13.20 -9.31 -13.27
N ALA A 81 12.10 -9.64 -13.95
CA ALA A 81 12.11 -10.39 -15.20
C ALA A 81 10.96 -9.96 -16.12
N PRO A 82 11.14 -9.97 -17.46
CA PRO A 82 10.13 -9.52 -18.42
C PRO A 82 9.07 -10.59 -18.74
N VAL A 83 8.99 -11.67 -17.96
CA VAL A 83 8.05 -12.78 -18.17
C VAL A 83 7.40 -13.20 -16.86
N CYS A 84 6.14 -13.66 -16.96
CA CYS A 84 5.24 -13.95 -15.85
C CYS A 84 5.83 -14.82 -14.74
N ALA A 85 6.35 -16.01 -15.10
CA ALA A 85 6.76 -17.01 -14.12
C ALA A 85 7.95 -16.56 -13.24
N PRO A 86 9.09 -16.10 -13.79
CA PRO A 86 10.20 -15.63 -12.96
C PRO A 86 9.90 -14.30 -12.25
N SER A 87 9.07 -13.42 -12.83
CA SER A 87 8.58 -12.21 -12.14
C SER A 87 7.84 -12.56 -10.84
N ARG A 88 6.86 -13.47 -10.94
CA ARG A 88 6.09 -13.95 -9.78
C ARG A 88 6.95 -14.71 -8.78
N ALA A 89 7.92 -15.50 -9.26
CA ALA A 89 8.86 -16.21 -8.39
C ALA A 89 9.66 -15.23 -7.51
N SER A 90 10.19 -14.15 -8.09
CA SER A 90 10.91 -13.12 -7.31
C SER A 90 10.03 -12.40 -6.29
N LEU A 91 8.74 -12.18 -6.58
CA LEU A 91 7.82 -11.58 -5.59
C LEU A 91 7.56 -12.51 -4.40
N LEU A 92 7.48 -13.82 -4.62
CA LEU A 92 7.15 -14.81 -3.59
C LEU A 92 8.37 -15.23 -2.76
N LEU A 93 9.56 -15.25 -3.38
CA LEU A 93 10.78 -15.78 -2.78
C LEU A 93 11.77 -14.70 -2.32
N GLY A 94 11.61 -13.46 -2.81
CA GLY A 94 12.61 -12.40 -2.67
C GLY A 94 13.78 -12.58 -3.64
#